data_AF-A0A9Q5BZZ5-F1
#
_entry.id   AF-A0A9Q5BZZ5-F1
#
_cell.length_a   1.000
_cell.length_b   1.000
_cell.length_c   1.000
_cell.angle_alpha   90.00
_cell.angle_beta   90.00
_cell.angle_gamma   90.00
#
_symmetry.space_group_name_H-M   'P 1'
#
loop_
_entity.id
_entity.type
_entity.pdbx_description
1 polymer ?
#
loop_
_entity_poly.entity_id
_entity_poly.type
_entity_poly.pdbx_seq_one_letter_code
_entity_poly.pdbx_strand_id
1 'polypeptide(L)'
;MKKKDKLTDVLIIVGLVLTFSQNLSVNYAINRQRTLEFLDPNYVVIIQRYSKITKHRKKLQHILRYTNNDSLFKAGNHTESDYLPYTKHASNVTYQKKILDQAKHYHYHVKGNKLFLTWNSKKAKMKMLPIVMYHQSRLTLNGKLQTKLKQNTITQPIVKAKKGRNIASLQFITPI
;
A
#
# COMPACT_ATOMS: atom_id res chain seq x y z
N MET A 1 31.39 41.27 -35.31
CA MET A 1 30.03 40.65 -35.19
C MET A 1 29.75 39.84 -36.45
N LYS A 2 29.81 38.51 -36.40
CA LYS A 2 29.38 37.65 -37.53
C LYS A 2 27.86 37.76 -37.65
N LYS A 3 27.34 38.18 -38.82
CA LYS A 3 25.91 38.09 -39.14
C LYS A 3 25.50 36.62 -38.99
N LYS A 4 24.53 36.33 -38.11
CA LYS A 4 23.90 35.00 -38.07
C LYS A 4 23.13 34.81 -39.38
N ASP A 5 23.49 33.77 -40.13
CA ASP A 5 22.82 33.42 -41.38
C ASP A 5 21.43 32.84 -41.07
N LYS A 6 20.37 33.53 -41.49
CA LYS A 6 18.99 33.05 -41.31
C LYS A 6 18.77 31.67 -41.95
N LEU A 7 19.55 31.34 -42.98
CA LEU A 7 19.46 30.07 -43.70
C LEU A 7 19.94 28.89 -42.84
N THR A 8 20.98 29.09 -42.01
CA THR A 8 21.46 28.06 -41.09
C THR A 8 20.46 27.79 -39.96
N ASP A 9 19.79 28.83 -39.45
CA ASP A 9 18.77 28.67 -38.40
C ASP A 9 17.54 27.89 -38.90
N VAL A 10 17.10 28.14 -40.14
CA VAL A 10 15.98 27.40 -40.77
C VAL A 10 16.34 25.93 -40.97
N LEU A 11 17.56 25.63 -41.45
CA LEU A 11 18.03 24.26 -41.63
C LEU A 11 18.09 23.47 -40.31
N ILE A 12 18.51 24.11 -39.22
CA ILE A 12 18.52 23.51 -37.88
C ILE A 12 17.09 23.19 -37.41
N ILE A 13 16.15 24.12 -37.59
CA ILE A 13 14.74 23.91 -37.20
C ILE A 13 14.11 22.78 -38.00
N VAL A 14 14.31 22.74 -39.32
CA VAL A 14 13.78 21.68 -40.19
C VAL A 14 14.36 20.32 -39.80
N GLY A 15 15.67 20.25 -39.53
CA GLY A 15 16.33 19.03 -39.04
C GLY A 15 15.76 18.54 -37.69
N LEU A 16 15.49 19.45 -36.76
CA LEU A 16 14.84 19.13 -35.48
C LEU A 16 13.42 18.61 -35.68
N VAL A 17 12.61 19.24 -36.54
CA VAL A 17 11.24 18.79 -36.81
C VAL A 17 11.23 17.41 -37.47
N LEU A 18 12.10 17.16 -38.46
CA LEU A 18 12.23 15.85 -39.11
C LEU A 18 12.63 14.76 -38.12
N THR A 19 13.64 15.00 -37.28
CA THR A 19 14.07 14.03 -36.26
C THR A 19 13.00 13.77 -35.21
N PHE A 20 12.26 14.79 -34.75
CA PHE A 20 11.12 14.59 -33.85
C PHE A 20 9.99 13.78 -34.51
N SER A 21 9.67 14.06 -35.78
CA SER A 21 8.60 13.36 -36.51
C SER A 21 8.90 11.87 -36.74
N GLN A 22 10.15 11.54 -37.07
CA GLN A 22 10.62 10.16 -37.20
C GLN A 22 10.58 9.41 -35.87
N ASN A 23 10.95 10.06 -34.77
CA ASN A 23 10.83 9.47 -33.44
C ASN A 23 9.36 9.21 -33.05
N LEU A 24 8.44 10.12 -33.40
CA LEU A 24 7.01 9.95 -33.10
C LEU A 24 6.40 8.75 -33.84
N SER A 25 6.72 8.59 -35.14
CA SER A 25 6.19 7.49 -35.97
C SER A 25 6.74 6.13 -35.54
N VAL A 26 8.03 6.05 -35.23
CA VAL A 26 8.66 4.82 -34.69
C VAL A 26 8.04 4.45 -33.34
N ASN A 27 7.84 5.41 -32.44
CA ASN A 27 7.19 5.17 -31.15
C ASN A 27 5.74 4.70 -31.31
N TYR A 28 4.98 5.27 -32.25
CA TYR A 28 3.62 4.83 -32.53
C TYR A 28 3.59 3.38 -33.05
N ALA A 29 4.46 3.02 -33.99
CA ALA A 29 4.54 1.67 -34.54
C ALA A 29 4.88 0.63 -33.45
N ILE A 30 5.88 0.93 -32.59
CA ILE A 30 6.28 0.06 -31.48
C ILE A 30 5.14 -0.12 -30.47
N ASN A 31 4.46 0.97 -30.10
CA ASN A 31 3.35 0.90 -29.14
C ASN A 31 2.14 0.15 -29.71
N ARG A 32 1.86 0.32 -31.00
CA ARG A 32 0.80 -0.44 -31.69
C ARG A 32 1.11 -1.94 -31.71
N GLN A 33 2.35 -2.31 -32.04
CA GLN A 33 2.77 -3.72 -32.04
C GLN A 33 2.65 -4.35 -30.65
N ARG A 34 3.14 -3.68 -29.59
CA ARG A 34 2.96 -4.14 -28.21
C ARG A 34 1.50 -4.28 -27.81
N THR A 35 0.65 -3.34 -28.23
CA THR A 35 -0.79 -3.41 -27.95
C THR A 35 -1.43 -4.64 -28.59
N LEU A 36 -1.04 -4.97 -29.83
CA LEU A 36 -1.51 -6.17 -30.51
C LEU A 36 -1.03 -7.45 -29.80
N GLU A 37 0.22 -7.49 -29.33
CA GLU A 37 0.74 -8.60 -28.51
C GLU A 37 -0.03 -8.75 -27.18
N PHE A 38 -0.46 -7.66 -26.56
CA PHE A 38 -1.30 -7.68 -25.35
C PHE A 38 -2.73 -8.16 -25.60
N LEU A 39 -3.24 -7.99 -26.81
CA LEU A 39 -4.60 -8.38 -27.19
C LEU A 39 -4.67 -9.82 -27.75
N ASP A 40 -3.53 -10.45 -28.03
CA ASP A 40 -3.49 -11.83 -28.50
C ASP A 40 -3.68 -12.82 -27.32
N PRO A 41 -4.78 -13.60 -27.30
CA PRO A 41 -5.06 -14.53 -26.21
C PRO A 41 -4.09 -15.72 -26.15
N ASN A 42 -3.25 -15.93 -27.18
CA ASN A 42 -2.26 -17.01 -27.23
C ASN A 42 -0.87 -16.59 -26.73
N TYR A 43 -0.68 -15.31 -26.40
CA TYR A 43 0.58 -14.78 -25.85
C TYR A 43 0.44 -14.40 -24.38
N VAL A 44 1.30 -14.97 -23.52
CA VAL A 44 1.44 -14.51 -22.13
C VAL A 44 2.43 -13.35 -22.11
N VAL A 45 1.93 -12.12 -22.13
CA VAL A 45 2.78 -10.93 -21.99
C VAL A 45 3.26 -10.82 -20.54
N ILE A 46 4.54 -11.15 -20.31
CA ILE A 46 5.18 -10.85 -19.03
C ILE A 46 5.34 -9.32 -18.97
N ILE A 47 4.51 -8.66 -18.16
CA ILE A 47 4.61 -7.23 -17.91
C ILE A 47 5.96 -6.97 -17.26
N GLN A 48 6.97 -6.62 -18.07
CA GLN A 48 8.21 -6.03 -17.57
C GLN A 48 7.89 -4.60 -17.14
N ARG A 49 7.29 -4.45 -15.96
CA ARG A 49 7.38 -3.17 -15.25
C ARG A 49 8.88 -2.87 -15.12
N TYR A 50 9.25 -1.59 -15.16
CA TYR A 50 10.53 -1.14 -14.63
C TYR A 50 10.56 -1.40 -13.11
N SER A 51 10.71 -2.65 -12.71
CA SER A 51 10.93 -3.05 -11.33
C SER A 51 12.40 -2.85 -11.04
N LYS A 52 12.70 -1.91 -10.14
CA LYS A 52 14.06 -1.75 -9.65
C LYS A 52 14.51 -3.07 -9.02
N ILE A 53 15.63 -3.62 -9.49
CA ILE A 53 16.17 -4.88 -8.95
C ILE A 53 16.35 -4.68 -7.45
N THR A 54 15.58 -5.43 -6.66
CA THR A 54 15.66 -5.35 -5.20
C THR A 54 17.07 -5.75 -4.73
N LYS A 55 17.58 -5.04 -3.72
CA LYS A 55 18.86 -5.38 -3.07
C LYS A 55 18.88 -6.81 -2.52
N HIS A 56 17.70 -7.41 -2.33
CA HIS A 56 17.54 -8.77 -1.82
C HIS A 56 17.47 -9.87 -2.90
N ARG A 57 17.81 -9.56 -4.16
CA ARG A 57 17.76 -10.51 -5.30
C ARG A 57 18.42 -11.86 -5.01
N LYS A 58 19.64 -11.87 -4.45
CA LYS A 58 20.37 -13.11 -4.16
C LYS A 58 19.63 -13.99 -3.13
N LYS A 59 19.05 -13.37 -2.11
CA LYS A 59 18.24 -14.04 -1.08
C LYS A 59 16.97 -14.63 -1.68
N LEU A 60 16.25 -13.86 -2.51
CA LEU A 60 15.05 -14.33 -3.20
C LEU A 60 15.35 -15.47 -4.19
N GLN A 61 16.45 -15.38 -4.94
CA GLN A 61 16.89 -16.45 -5.83
C GLN A 61 17.22 -17.73 -5.08
N HIS A 62 17.91 -17.62 -3.94
CA HIS A 62 18.21 -18.77 -3.10
C HIS A 62 16.93 -19.42 -2.57
N ILE A 63 15.98 -18.60 -2.11
CA ILE A 63 14.68 -19.07 -1.61
C ILE A 63 13.89 -19.79 -2.70
N LEU A 64 13.78 -19.20 -3.89
CA LEU A 64 13.09 -19.78 -5.05
C LEU A 64 13.68 -21.12 -5.50
N ARG A 65 14.99 -21.31 -5.33
CA ARG A 65 15.71 -22.48 -5.84
C ARG A 65 15.84 -23.61 -4.83
N TYR A 66 15.92 -23.29 -3.53
CA TYR A 66 16.39 -24.24 -2.52
C TYR A 66 15.52 -24.33 -1.26
N THR A 67 14.44 -23.55 -1.14
CA THR A 67 13.56 -23.60 0.04
C THR A 67 12.11 -23.86 -0.34
N ASN A 68 11.33 -24.42 0.60
CA ASN A 68 9.89 -24.58 0.43
C ASN A 68 9.21 -23.21 0.20
N ASN A 69 8.21 -23.20 -0.69
CA ASN A 69 7.50 -21.99 -1.15
C ASN A 69 7.01 -21.05 -0.02
N ASP A 70 6.78 -21.54 1.21
CA ASP A 70 6.45 -20.71 2.38
C ASP A 70 7.50 -19.61 2.66
N SER A 71 8.78 -19.92 2.45
CA SER A 71 9.88 -18.96 2.63
C SER A 71 9.84 -17.85 1.57
N LEU A 72 9.31 -18.15 0.39
CA LEU A 72 9.07 -17.18 -0.67
C LEU A 72 7.94 -16.24 -0.29
N PHE A 73 6.82 -16.75 0.22
CA PHE A 73 5.72 -15.88 0.68
C PHE A 73 6.16 -14.99 1.85
N LYS A 74 7.02 -15.47 2.75
CA LYS A 74 7.59 -14.62 3.82
C LYS A 74 8.55 -13.54 3.30
N ALA A 75 9.32 -13.83 2.25
CA ALA A 75 10.33 -12.92 1.71
C ALA A 75 9.82 -11.97 0.62
N GLY A 76 8.80 -12.42 -0.12
CA GLY A 76 8.17 -11.74 -1.25
C GLY A 76 6.82 -11.11 -0.92
N ASN A 77 6.18 -11.47 0.21
CA ASN A 77 5.03 -10.70 0.68
C ASN A 77 5.47 -9.26 0.90
N HIS A 78 4.96 -8.38 0.04
CA HIS A 78 4.59 -7.06 0.49
C HIS A 78 3.67 -7.30 1.68
N THR A 79 4.21 -7.09 2.88
CA THR A 79 3.46 -7.07 4.15
C THR A 79 2.49 -5.88 4.22
N GLU A 80 2.19 -5.28 3.06
CA GLU A 80 1.15 -4.29 2.86
C GLU A 80 -0.12 -5.12 2.93
N SER A 81 -0.90 -4.99 4.00
CA SER A 81 -2.25 -5.53 3.95
C SER A 81 -2.94 -4.85 2.76
N ASP A 82 -3.58 -5.61 1.88
CA ASP A 82 -4.39 -5.06 0.76
C ASP A 82 -5.43 -4.04 1.26
N TYR A 83 -5.74 -4.11 2.55
CA TYR A 83 -6.70 -3.29 3.26
C TYR A 83 -6.07 -2.17 4.10
N LEU A 84 -4.75 -1.96 4.11
CA LEU A 84 -4.17 -0.87 4.88
C LEU A 84 -4.60 0.46 4.25
N PRO A 85 -5.33 1.34 4.97
CA PRO A 85 -5.75 2.62 4.41
C PRO A 85 -4.51 3.40 4.00
N TYR A 86 -4.55 3.95 2.79
CA TYR A 86 -3.44 4.72 2.25
C TYR A 86 -3.20 5.95 3.13
N THR A 87 -2.12 5.93 3.91
CA THR A 87 -1.59 7.11 4.59
C THR A 87 -0.10 7.20 4.32
N LYS A 88 0.42 8.43 4.21
CA LYS A 88 1.85 8.69 3.96
C LYS A 88 2.80 8.05 4.99
N HIS A 89 2.26 7.65 6.15
CA HIS A 89 3.02 7.08 7.27
C HIS A 89 2.71 5.60 7.53
N ALA A 90 1.75 5.03 6.79
CA ALA A 90 1.44 3.62 6.83
C ALA A 90 2.53 2.87 6.05
N SER A 91 3.21 1.96 6.74
CA SER A 91 4.18 1.04 6.15
C SER A 91 4.06 -0.29 6.87
N ASN A 92 4.61 -1.34 6.26
CA ASN A 92 4.58 -2.68 6.84
C ASN A 92 5.30 -2.74 8.19
N VAL A 93 6.41 -2.04 8.29
CA VAL A 93 7.18 -1.92 9.54
C VAL A 93 6.35 -1.23 10.61
N THR A 94 5.64 -0.15 10.23
CA THR A 94 4.74 0.55 11.15
C THR A 94 3.58 -0.34 11.57
N TYR A 95 2.95 -1.06 10.63
CA TYR A 95 1.84 -1.97 10.89
C TYR A 95 2.24 -3.12 11.81
N GLN A 96 3.35 -3.81 11.50
CA GLN A 96 3.90 -4.88 12.34
C GLN A 96 4.07 -4.40 13.79
N LYS A 97 4.80 -3.30 13.97
CA LYS A 97 5.14 -2.77 15.30
C LYS A 97 3.91 -2.31 16.10
N LYS A 98 2.95 -1.68 15.42
CA LYS A 98 1.83 -0.98 16.06
C LYS A 98 0.57 -1.84 16.21
N ILE A 99 0.39 -2.83 15.35
CA ILE A 99 -0.80 -3.69 15.29
C ILE A 99 -0.42 -5.11 15.70
N LEU A 100 0.40 -5.80 14.91
CA LEU A 100 0.67 -7.23 15.06
C LEU A 100 1.42 -7.55 16.36
N ASP A 101 2.52 -6.85 16.64
CA ASP A 101 3.30 -7.06 17.86
C ASP A 101 2.53 -6.73 19.14
N GLN A 102 1.55 -5.83 19.02
CA GLN A 102 0.70 -5.40 20.12
C GLN A 102 -0.50 -6.32 20.34
N ALA A 103 -0.90 -7.08 19.32
CA ALA A 103 -2.10 -7.92 19.33
C ALA A 103 -2.07 -8.95 20.47
N LYS A 104 -0.92 -9.52 20.80
CA LYS A 104 -0.75 -10.48 21.91
C LYS A 104 -1.22 -10.01 23.28
N HIS A 105 -1.37 -8.69 23.49
CA HIS A 105 -1.84 -8.11 24.76
C HIS A 105 -3.37 -7.94 24.81
N TYR A 106 -4.09 -8.43 23.80
CA TYR A 106 -5.52 -8.29 23.63
C TYR A 106 -6.12 -9.63 23.22
N HIS A 107 -7.34 -9.87 23.68
CA HIS A 107 -8.15 -10.97 23.17
C HIS A 107 -9.08 -10.45 22.09
N TYR A 108 -8.98 -11.02 20.89
CA TYR A 108 -9.82 -10.68 19.75
C TYR A 108 -10.94 -11.71 19.59
N HIS A 109 -12.14 -11.24 19.27
CA HIS A 109 -13.26 -12.11 18.97
C HIS A 109 -14.20 -11.41 17.99
N VAL A 110 -14.68 -12.13 16.98
CA VAL A 110 -15.66 -11.61 16.02
C VAL A 110 -17.03 -12.19 16.36
N LYS A 111 -18.03 -11.32 16.45
CA LYS A 111 -19.44 -11.73 16.64
C LYS A 111 -20.33 -10.90 15.72
N GLY A 112 -20.99 -11.57 14.78
CA GLY A 112 -21.73 -10.91 13.70
C GLY A 112 -20.82 -10.02 12.87
N ASN A 113 -21.23 -8.77 12.63
CA ASN A 113 -20.46 -7.77 11.89
C ASN A 113 -19.53 -6.90 12.77
N LYS A 114 -19.21 -7.36 13.99
CA LYS A 114 -18.40 -6.61 14.95
C LYS A 114 -17.15 -7.38 15.37
N LEU A 115 -16.02 -6.67 15.37
CA LEU A 115 -14.76 -7.11 15.96
C LEU A 115 -14.67 -6.60 17.38
N PHE A 116 -14.47 -7.50 18.35
CA PHE A 116 -14.29 -7.18 19.76
C PHE A 116 -12.84 -7.34 20.19
N LEU A 117 -12.34 -6.37 20.93
CA LEU A 117 -11.04 -6.36 21.59
C LEU A 117 -11.26 -6.28 23.10
N THR A 118 -10.77 -7.26 23.84
CA THR A 118 -10.81 -7.25 25.30
C THR A 118 -9.41 -7.17 25.88
N TRP A 119 -9.21 -6.33 26.88
CA TRP A 119 -7.95 -6.24 27.62
C TRP A 119 -8.17 -5.77 29.05
N ASN A 120 -7.19 -6.05 29.92
CA ASN A 120 -7.13 -5.51 31.28
C ASN A 120 -6.12 -4.36 31.35
N SER A 121 -6.48 -3.29 32.08
CA SER A 121 -5.59 -2.15 32.33
C SER A 121 -5.36 -1.97 33.82
N LYS A 122 -4.09 -1.87 34.25
CA LYS A 122 -3.73 -1.65 35.66
C LYS A 122 -4.21 -0.29 36.20
N LYS A 123 -4.30 0.72 35.32
CA LYS A 123 -4.76 2.09 35.63
C LYS A 123 -5.54 2.68 34.47
N ALA A 124 -6.36 3.69 34.76
CA ALA A 124 -7.02 4.46 33.71
C ALA A 124 -5.99 5.28 32.94
N LYS A 125 -5.91 5.10 31.61
CA LYS A 125 -4.95 5.81 30.76
C LYS A 125 -5.38 5.81 29.29
N MET A 126 -4.86 6.77 28.54
CA MET A 126 -4.96 6.74 27.09
C MET A 126 -4.19 5.54 26.54
N LYS A 127 -4.79 4.86 25.56
CA LYS A 127 -4.24 3.64 24.96
C LYS A 127 -4.57 3.62 23.47
N MET A 128 -3.55 3.36 22.65
CA MET A 128 -3.73 3.05 21.24
C MET A 128 -4.19 1.61 21.11
N LEU A 129 -5.31 1.40 20.41
CA LEU A 129 -5.76 0.05 20.13
C LEU A 129 -5.02 -0.49 18.90
N PRO A 130 -4.59 -1.76 18.93
CA PRO A 130 -3.96 -2.45 17.81
C PRO A 130 -4.98 -2.83 16.73
N ILE A 131 -5.72 -1.85 16.24
CA ILE A 131 -6.65 -1.97 15.11
C ILE A 131 -6.52 -0.74 14.24
N VAL A 132 -6.82 -0.91 12.96
CA VAL A 132 -6.91 0.15 11.97
C VAL A 132 -8.39 0.53 11.81
N MET A 133 -8.68 1.81 11.65
CA MET A 133 -10.05 2.28 11.45
C MET A 133 -10.23 2.89 10.08
N TYR A 134 -11.25 2.41 9.37
CA TYR A 134 -11.72 3.04 8.13
C TYR A 134 -12.64 4.21 8.46
N HIS A 135 -12.82 5.10 7.48
CA HIS A 135 -13.72 6.25 7.59
C HIS A 135 -15.15 5.85 8.00
N GLN A 136 -15.65 4.74 7.45
CA GLN A 136 -16.99 4.21 7.75
C GLN A 136 -17.04 3.32 9.00
N SER A 137 -15.95 3.22 9.75
CA SER A 137 -15.91 2.40 10.97
C SER A 137 -16.44 3.16 12.18
N ARG A 138 -17.24 2.49 13.01
CA ARG A 138 -17.70 2.98 14.32
C ARG A 138 -17.04 2.18 15.44
N LEU A 139 -16.49 2.89 16.42
CA LEU A 139 -15.88 2.28 17.61
C LEU A 139 -16.76 2.53 18.84
N THR A 140 -17.07 1.47 19.57
CA THR A 140 -17.72 1.54 20.89
C THR A 140 -16.74 1.05 21.94
N LEU A 141 -16.60 1.80 23.04
CA LEU A 141 -15.76 1.42 24.17
C LEU A 141 -16.65 1.23 25.41
N ASN A 142 -16.59 0.05 26.01
CA ASN A 142 -17.36 -0.31 27.21
C ASN A 142 -18.85 0.04 27.07
N GLY A 143 -19.44 -0.23 25.91
CA GLY A 143 -20.85 0.08 25.61
C GLY A 143 -21.13 1.51 25.13
N LYS A 144 -20.14 2.43 25.18
CA LYS A 144 -20.33 3.82 24.74
C LYS A 144 -19.70 4.10 23.38
N LEU A 145 -20.51 4.56 22.43
CA LEU A 145 -20.05 4.99 21.10
C LEU A 145 -19.03 6.13 21.23
N GLN A 146 -17.91 6.03 20.52
CA GLN A 146 -16.88 7.05 20.47
C GLN A 146 -17.11 7.96 19.25
N THR A 147 -17.68 9.14 19.46
CA THR A 147 -18.03 10.10 18.39
C THR A 147 -16.89 11.03 17.99
N LYS A 148 -16.00 11.39 18.93
CA LYS A 148 -14.82 12.25 18.71
C LYS A 148 -13.54 11.46 18.95
N LEU A 149 -13.28 10.49 18.07
CA LEU A 149 -12.18 9.56 18.25
C LEU A 149 -10.87 10.15 17.71
N LYS A 150 -9.87 10.27 18.58
CA LYS A 150 -8.51 10.62 18.13
C LYS A 150 -7.89 9.40 17.46
N GLN A 151 -7.24 9.63 16.33
CA GLN A 151 -6.50 8.61 15.61
C GLN A 151 -5.04 9.04 15.43
N ASN A 152 -4.13 8.08 15.29
CA ASN A 152 -2.76 8.37 14.91
C ASN A 152 -2.59 8.39 13.38
N THR A 153 -1.36 8.57 12.92
CA THR A 153 -1.00 8.68 11.50
C THR A 153 -1.27 7.43 10.65
N ILE A 154 -1.50 6.27 11.28
CA ILE A 154 -1.92 5.04 10.59
C ILE A 154 -3.36 4.64 10.94
N THR A 155 -4.18 5.62 11.34
CA THR A 155 -5.61 5.48 11.68
C THR A 155 -5.91 4.60 12.91
N GLN A 156 -4.92 4.30 13.76
CA GLN A 156 -5.19 3.60 15.01
C GLN A 156 -5.97 4.48 15.97
N PRO A 157 -7.05 3.96 16.57
CA PRO A 157 -7.82 4.74 17.51
C PRO A 157 -7.14 4.82 18.88
N ILE A 158 -7.21 6.01 19.46
CA ILE A 158 -6.70 6.32 20.79
C ILE A 158 -7.90 6.47 21.72
N VAL A 159 -7.99 5.59 22.72
CA VAL A 159 -9.12 5.54 23.67
C VAL A 159 -8.66 5.71 25.11
N LYS A 160 -9.55 6.25 25.96
CA LYS A 160 -9.32 6.31 27.42
C LYS A 160 -9.77 5.02 28.08
N ALA A 161 -8.85 4.10 28.34
CA ALA A 161 -9.16 2.85 29.04
C ALA A 161 -9.43 3.12 30.53
N LYS A 162 -10.35 2.36 31.13
CA LYS A 162 -10.59 2.33 32.58
C LYS A 162 -9.67 1.32 33.27
N LYS A 163 -9.51 1.42 34.60
CA LYS A 163 -8.88 0.36 35.41
C LYS A 163 -9.71 -0.93 35.30
N GLY A 164 -9.04 -2.08 35.21
CA GLY A 164 -9.67 -3.40 35.06
C GLY A 164 -10.02 -3.73 33.61
N ARG A 165 -11.10 -4.50 33.42
CA ARG A 165 -11.53 -5.02 32.12
C ARG A 165 -12.09 -3.91 31.22
N ASN A 166 -11.61 -3.88 29.99
CA ASN A 166 -12.07 -3.01 28.93
C ASN A 166 -12.47 -3.85 27.72
N ILE A 167 -13.52 -3.43 27.03
CA ILE A 167 -14.00 -4.05 25.79
C ILE A 167 -14.22 -2.95 24.77
N ALA A 168 -13.55 -3.04 23.63
CA ALA A 168 -13.84 -2.21 22.47
C ALA A 168 -14.50 -3.06 21.39
N SER A 169 -15.50 -2.53 20.70
CA SER A 169 -16.10 -3.16 19.53
C SER A 169 -16.02 -2.22 18.33
N LEU A 170 -15.44 -2.72 17.24
CA LEU A 170 -15.35 -2.05 15.95
C LEU A 170 -16.40 -2.64 15.02
N GLN A 171 -17.13 -1.77 14.32
CA GLN A 171 -18.10 -2.14 13.29
C GLN A 171 -17.81 -1.34 12.03
N PHE A 172 -17.76 -2.00 10.88
CA PHE A 172 -17.76 -1.31 9.60
C PHE A 172 -19.20 -1.06 9.17
N ILE A 173 -19.51 0.16 8.75
CA ILE A 173 -20.84 0.53 8.25
C ILE A 173 -20.81 0.48 6.74
N THR A 174 -21.41 -0.56 6.17
CA THR A 174 -21.59 -0.66 4.73
C THR A 174 -22.50 0.47 4.26
N PRO A 175 -22.09 1.27 3.26
CA PRO A 175 -22.98 2.23 2.64
C PRO A 175 -24.16 1.48 2.00
N ILE A 176 -25.36 2.01 2.18
CA ILE A 176 -26.60 1.54 1.54
C ILE A 176 -26.73 2.26 0.21
#